data_AF-A0A7Y1YIT1-F1
#
_entry.id   AF-A0A7Y1YIT1-F1
#
_cell.length_a   1.000
_cell.length_b   1.000
_cell.length_c   1.000
_cell.angle_alpha   90.00
_cell.angle_beta   90.00
_cell.angle_gamma   90.00
#
_symmetry.space_group_name_H-M   'P 1'
#
loop_
_entity.id
_entity.type
_entity.pdbx_description
1 polymer ?
#
loop_
_entity_poly.entity_id
_entity_poly.type
_entity_poly.pdbx_seq_one_letter_code
_entity_poly.pdbx_strand_id
1 'polypeptide(L)' 'MKNLLKSTLVLVSVLVAFTGCNNSGSSNSGALSSNVAERVYVPPGQHDSHYAFISGGYSGNVTV' A
#
# COMPACT_ATOMS: atom_id res chain seq x y z
N MET A 1 -21.00 45.19 -15.91
CA MET A 1 -21.60 43.83 -15.98
C MET A 1 -20.67 42.75 -16.52
N LYS A 2 -19.60 43.05 -17.26
CA LYS A 2 -18.64 42.03 -17.74
C LYS A 2 -17.72 41.47 -16.64
N ASN A 3 -17.39 42.29 -15.64
CA ASN A 3 -16.46 41.94 -14.57
C ASN A 3 -17.13 41.08 -13.48
N LEU A 4 -18.44 41.25 -13.27
CA LEU A 4 -19.27 40.38 -12.44
C LEU A 4 -19.36 38.97 -13.03
N LEU A 5 -19.55 38.87 -14.34
CA LEU A 5 -19.67 37.59 -15.06
C LEU A 5 -18.33 36.81 -15.09
N LYS A 6 -17.19 37.52 -15.09
CA LYS A 6 -15.86 36.90 -14.92
C LYS A 6 -15.65 36.38 -13.49
N SER A 7 -16.10 37.15 -12.48
CA SER A 7 -15.97 36.77 -11.07
C SER A 7 -16.78 35.50 -10.74
N THR A 8 -18.01 35.40 -11.26
CA THR A 8 -18.85 34.21 -11.08
C THR A 8 -18.26 32.98 -11.79
N LEU A 9 -17.65 33.16 -12.97
CA LEU A 9 -17.01 32.06 -13.70
C LEU A 9 -15.79 31.48 -12.96
N VAL A 10 -14.99 32.34 -12.32
CA VAL A 10 -13.84 31.92 -11.50
C VAL A 10 -14.30 31.21 -10.23
N LEU A 11 -15.38 31.68 -9.59
CA LEU A 11 -15.90 31.02 -8.40
C LEU A 11 -16.42 29.61 -8.72
N VAL A 12 -17.11 29.45 -9.85
CA VAL A 12 -17.62 28.14 -10.30
C VAL A 12 -16.49 27.17 -10.64
N SER A 13 -15.39 27.63 -11.26
CA SER A 13 -14.26 26.75 -11.60
C SER A 13 -13.54 26.22 -10.35
N VAL A 14 -13.43 27.05 -9.30
CA VAL A 14 -12.87 26.63 -8.00
C VAL A 14 -13.77 25.57 -7.35
N LEU A 15 -15.09 25.76 -7.35
CA LEU A 15 -16.01 24.76 -6.77
C LEU A 15 -15.95 23.41 -7.50
N VAL A 16 -15.81 23.40 -8.83
CA VAL A 16 -15.67 22.17 -9.62
C VAL A 16 -14.31 21.48 -9.36
N ALA A 17 -13.24 22.24 -9.12
CA ALA A 17 -11.95 21.67 -8.75
C ALA A 17 -11.99 20.95 -7.39
N PHE A 18 -12.80 21.44 -6.43
CA PHE A 18 -12.98 20.79 -5.13
C PHE A 18 -13.83 19.50 -5.19
N THR A 19 -14.77 19.37 -6.13
CA THR A 19 -15.57 18.14 -6.30
C THR A 19 -14.84 17.05 -7.10
N GLY A 20 -13.84 17.41 -7.90
CA GLY A 20 -13.04 16.46 -8.70
C GLY A 20 -12.05 15.61 -7.89
N CYS A 21 -11.78 15.96 -6.63
CA CYS A 21 -10.87 15.21 -5.74
C CYS A 21 -11.59 14.15 -4.88
N ASN A 22 -12.76 13.66 -5.30
CA ASN A 22 -13.46 12.56 -4.64
C ASN A 22 -13.35 11.23 -5.42
N ASN A 23 -12.19 10.93 -6.00
CA ASN A 23 -11.86 9.56 -6.37
C ASN A 23 -11.22 8.85 -5.16
N SER A 24 -11.97 8.78 -4.06
CA SER A 24 -11.68 7.96 -2.88
C SER A 24 -12.00 6.47 -3.14
N GLY A 25 -12.03 6.06 -4.41
CA GLY A 25 -11.97 4.67 -4.86
C GLY A 25 -10.53 4.18 -5.06
N SER A 26 -9.52 4.86 -4.50
CA SER A 26 -8.23 4.21 -4.26
C SER A 26 -8.44 3.26 -3.09
N SER A 27 -8.73 1.99 -3.42
CA SER A 27 -8.43 0.86 -2.54
C SER A 27 -6.96 0.98 -2.19
N ASN A 28 -6.68 1.77 -1.17
CA ASN A 28 -5.35 2.06 -0.65
C ASN A 28 -4.89 0.86 0.15
N SER A 29 -4.93 -0.31 -0.49
CA SER A 29 -4.20 -1.47 -0.07
C SER A 29 -2.74 -1.24 -0.45
N GLY A 30 -2.12 -0.23 0.15
CA GLY A 30 -0.68 -0.04 0.08
C GLY A 30 0.04 -1.29 0.62
N ALA A 31 1.37 -1.36 0.51
CA ALA A 31 2.16 -2.51 0.96
C ALA A 31 1.90 -2.96 2.42
N LEU A 32 1.28 -2.10 3.24
CA LEU A 32 0.82 -2.38 4.61
C LEU A 32 -0.52 -3.12 4.71
N SER A 33 -1.34 -3.13 3.66
CA SER A 33 -2.62 -3.85 3.63
C SER A 33 -2.45 -5.34 3.38
N SER A 34 -1.30 -5.78 2.87
CA SER A 34 -0.96 -7.19 2.86
C SER A 34 -0.31 -7.56 4.19
N ASN A 35 -1.02 -8.30 5.03
CA ASN A 35 -0.45 -8.90 6.25
C ASN A 35 0.52 -10.02 5.85
N VAL A 36 1.76 -9.66 5.47
CA VAL A 36 2.82 -10.62 5.12
C VAL A 36 3.18 -11.51 6.31
N ALA A 37 3.01 -11.00 7.54
CA ALA A 37 3.28 -11.71 8.78
C ALA A 37 2.45 -12.99 8.95
N GLU A 38 1.24 -13.06 8.38
CA GLU A 38 0.43 -14.28 8.45
C GLU A 38 0.96 -15.40 7.54
N ARG A 39 1.74 -15.05 6.50
CA ARG A 39 2.26 -16.02 5.54
C ARG A 39 3.52 -16.75 6.00
N VAL A 40 4.11 -16.35 7.13
CA VAL A 40 5.36 -16.92 7.66
C VAL A 40 5.15 -17.77 8.92
N TYR A 41 3.91 -17.90 9.40
CA TYR A 41 3.60 -18.68 10.58
C TYR A 41 3.32 -20.14 10.22
N VAL A 42 4.02 -21.07 10.87
CA VAL A 42 3.78 -22.51 10.78
C VAL A 42 3.25 -23.00 12.14
N PRO A 43 2.00 -23.49 12.21
CA PRO A 43 1.44 -23.94 13.47
C PRO A 43 2.04 -25.29 13.92
N PRO A 44 2.00 -25.61 15.22
CA PRO A 44 2.52 -26.87 15.73
C PRO A 44 1.89 -28.10 15.06
N GLY A 45 2.73 -29.08 14.71
CA GLY A 45 2.29 -30.30 14.02
C GLY A 45 2.22 -30.19 12.50
N GLN A 46 2.46 -29.00 11.92
CA GLN A 46 2.65 -28.83 10.49
C GLN A 46 4.14 -28.75 10.13
N HIS A 47 4.44 -28.96 8.85
CA HIS A 47 5.79 -28.90 8.30
C HIS A 47 6.00 -27.63 7.48
N ASP A 48 7.24 -27.14 7.49
CA ASP A 48 7.69 -26.12 6.55
C ASP A 48 7.60 -26.63 5.10
N SER A 49 7.34 -25.71 4.18
CA SER A 49 7.19 -26.06 2.76
C SER A 49 8.53 -26.33 2.06
N HIS A 50 9.62 -25.78 2.58
CA HIS A 50 10.95 -25.84 1.98
C HIS A 50 12.04 -25.92 3.05
N TYR A 51 13.15 -26.55 2.70
CA TYR A 51 14.37 -26.52 3.50
C TYR A 51 15.28 -25.37 3.05
N ALA A 52 15.90 -24.70 4.02
CA ALA A 52 16.85 -23.63 3.74
C ALA A 52 18.24 -24.04 4.25
N PHE A 53 19.16 -24.31 3.32
CA PHE A 53 20.56 -24.59 3.66
C PHE A 53 21.34 -23.27 3.73
N ILE A 54 21.66 -22.83 4.95
CA ILE A 54 22.27 -21.53 5.21
C ILE A 54 23.70 -21.72 5.72
N SER A 55 24.64 -20.92 5.22
CA SER A 55 26.02 -20.94 5.72
C SER A 55 26.10 -20.30 7.12
N GLY A 56 26.86 -20.91 8.02
CA GLY A 56 27.13 -20.42 9.38
C GLY A 56 28.13 -19.26 9.44
N GLY A 57 28.45 -18.65 8.28
CA GLY A 57 29.43 -17.57 8.17
C GLY A 57 30.77 -17.95 8.77
N TYR A 58 31.25 -17.16 9.74
CA TYR A 58 32.52 -17.36 10.43
C TYR A 58 32.61 -18.70 11.18
N SER A 59 31.47 -19.25 11.62
CA SER A 59 31.45 -20.54 12.31
C SER A 59 31.68 -21.74 11.36
N GLY A 60 31.63 -21.52 10.03
CA GLY A 60 32.00 -22.51 9.01
C GLY A 60 31.06 -23.72 8.86
N ASN A 61 30.01 -23.83 9.69
CA ASN A 61 29.01 -24.88 9.58
C ASN A 61 27.95 -24.55 8.51
N VAL A 62 27.05 -25.49 8.25
CA VAL A 62 25.82 -25.30 7.45
C VAL A 62 24.64 -25.66 8.34
N THR A 63 23.57 -24.86 8.29
CA THR A 63 22.33 -25.05 9.06
C THR A 63 21.16 -25.28 8.12
N VAL A 64 20.17 -26.04 8.58
CA VAL A 64 18.98 -26.47 7.82
C VAL A 64 17.70 -26.19 8.59
#